data_AF-A0A258ZI58-F1
#
_entry.id   AF-A0A258ZI58-F1
#
_cell.length_a   1.000
_cell.length_b   1.000
_cell.length_c   1.000
_cell.angle_alpha   90.00
_cell.angle_beta   90.00
_cell.angle_gamma   90.00
#
_symmetry.space_group_name_H-M   'P 1'
#
loop_
_entity.id
_entity.type
_entity.pdbx_description
1 polymer ?
#
loop_
_entity_poly.entity_id
_entity_poly.type
_entity_poly.pdbx_seq_one_letter_code
_entity_poly.pdbx_strand_id
1 'polypeptide(L)'
;MKKLLLAMTMSVALLAVPLSAQAYVGAGVGLATTDQENTSYKLFLGIQILPVLGVELAYNNFGGFRGKDADAVSLAAVGTLPLSDAFDIFGKIGTTENYTKFGGSTSNRELLTGFGVAFNAASGVSLRIEYENFGRLLDASSGIDTIATNWGVNLRSSF
;
A
#
# COMPACT_ATOMS: atom_id res chain seq x y z
N MET A 1 -6.58 25.06 20.02
CA MET A 1 -5.44 24.38 20.66
C MET A 1 -4.70 23.60 19.59
N LYS A 2 -3.43 23.99 19.36
CA LYS A 2 -2.33 23.37 18.60
C LYS A 2 -2.71 22.26 17.59
N LYS A 3 -2.72 22.62 16.30
CA LYS A 3 -2.74 21.68 15.18
C LYS A 3 -1.41 20.94 15.15
N LEU A 4 -1.39 19.66 15.51
CA LEU A 4 -0.22 18.80 15.34
C LEU A 4 -0.13 18.42 13.85
N LEU A 5 0.65 19.20 13.10
CA LEU A 5 1.22 18.76 11.82
C LEU A 5 2.24 17.67 12.14
N LEU A 6 1.90 16.42 11.89
CA LEU A 6 2.88 15.33 11.91
C LEU A 6 3.65 15.36 10.58
N ALA A 7 4.58 16.31 10.48
CA ALA A 7 5.61 16.26 9.46
C ALA A 7 6.59 15.15 9.84
N MET A 8 6.31 13.93 9.38
CA MET A 8 7.22 12.81 9.53
C MET A 8 8.36 13.00 8.52
N THR A 9 9.39 13.75 8.92
CA THR A 9 10.69 13.73 8.23
C THR A 9 11.26 12.33 8.41
N MET A 10 10.90 11.41 7.51
CA MET A 10 11.61 10.13 7.40
C MET A 10 13.00 10.44 6.86
N SER A 11 13.96 10.63 7.76
CA SER A 11 15.35 10.39 7.45
C SER A 11 15.44 8.97 6.89
N VAL A 12 15.76 8.86 5.61
CA VAL A 12 16.00 7.59 4.93
C VAL A 12 17.23 6.98 5.59
N ALA A 13 17.01 6.17 6.63
CA ALA A 13 18.04 5.27 7.11
C ALA A 13 18.18 4.20 6.03
N LEU A 14 19.23 4.29 5.21
CA LEU A 14 19.65 3.18 4.36
C LEU A 14 20.02 2.03 5.30
N LEU A 15 19.06 1.15 5.58
CA LEU A 15 19.36 -0.17 6.08
C LEU A 15 20.27 -0.84 5.05
N ALA A 16 21.30 -1.54 5.51
CA ALA A 16 22.24 -2.26 4.65
C ALA A 16 21.48 -3.37 3.90
N VAL A 17 20.89 -3.01 2.76
CA VAL A 17 20.28 -3.93 1.82
C VAL A 17 21.44 -4.73 1.22
N PRO A 18 21.37 -6.07 1.14
CA PRO A 18 22.44 -6.86 0.52
C PRO A 18 22.70 -6.33 -0.90
N LEU A 19 23.95 -6.31 -1.36
CA LEU A 19 24.36 -5.71 -2.64
C LEU A 19 23.59 -6.24 -3.87
N SER A 20 22.86 -7.34 -3.72
CA SER A 20 22.02 -7.98 -4.73
C SER A 20 20.52 -7.64 -4.64
N ALA A 21 20.07 -6.99 -3.57
CA ALA A 21 18.68 -6.64 -3.36
C ALA A 21 18.44 -5.19 -3.78
N GLN A 22 17.52 -5.01 -4.74
CA GLN A 22 17.14 -3.71 -5.27
C GLN A 22 16.10 -3.09 -4.34
N ALA A 23 16.37 -1.89 -3.84
CA ALA A 23 15.40 -1.16 -3.05
C ALA A 23 14.51 -0.32 -3.97
N TYR A 24 13.28 -0.07 -3.54
CA TYR A 24 12.41 0.85 -4.23
C TYR A 24 11.53 1.61 -3.27
N VAL A 25 11.12 2.79 -3.68
CA VAL A 25 10.13 3.62 -2.99
C VAL A 25 9.11 4.08 -4.00
N GLY A 26 7.88 4.28 -3.58
CA GLY A 26 6.85 4.79 -4.45
C GLY A 26 5.71 5.43 -3.70
N ALA A 27 4.94 6.22 -4.42
CA ALA A 27 3.75 6.86 -3.92
C ALA A 27 2.68 6.88 -5.00
N GLY A 28 1.43 6.98 -4.60
CA GLY A 28 0.33 7.06 -5.54
C GLY A 28 -0.96 7.51 -4.92
N VAL A 29 -1.97 7.55 -5.77
CA VAL A 29 -3.32 7.97 -5.43
C VAL A 29 -4.29 6.95 -5.97
N GLY A 30 -5.41 6.78 -5.28
CA GLY A 30 -6.41 5.82 -5.65
C GLY A 30 -7.79 6.19 -5.17
N LEU A 31 -8.72 5.28 -5.39
CA LEU A 31 -10.09 5.36 -4.91
C LEU A 31 -10.33 4.14 -4.02
N ALA A 32 -10.61 4.39 -2.75
CA ALA A 32 -10.95 3.36 -1.79
C ALA A 32 -12.47 3.26 -1.65
N THR A 33 -12.98 2.04 -1.73
CA THR A 33 -14.38 1.70 -1.50
C THR A 33 -14.47 1.05 -0.13
N THR A 34 -14.91 1.82 0.86
CA THR A 34 -15.15 1.33 2.24
C THR A 34 -16.59 1.55 2.69
N ASP A 35 -17.36 2.45 2.08
CA ASP A 35 -18.82 2.66 2.26
C ASP A 35 -19.28 3.83 1.36
N GLN A 36 -18.37 4.75 1.02
CA GLN A 36 -18.46 5.73 -0.06
C GLN A 36 -17.10 5.79 -0.79
N GLU A 37 -17.09 6.20 -2.07
CA GLU A 37 -15.86 6.38 -2.84
C GLU A 37 -15.06 7.56 -2.28
N ASN A 38 -13.86 7.30 -1.75
CA ASN A 38 -12.96 8.33 -1.24
C ASN A 38 -11.60 8.26 -1.91
N THR A 39 -10.98 9.42 -2.12
CA THR A 39 -9.59 9.52 -2.59
C THR A 39 -8.64 8.95 -1.54
N SER A 40 -7.86 7.93 -1.92
CA SER A 40 -6.77 7.39 -1.13
C SER A 40 -5.42 7.90 -1.61
N TYR A 41 -4.48 8.00 -0.68
CA TYR A 41 -3.07 8.25 -0.93
C TYR A 41 -2.27 7.09 -0.38
N LYS A 42 -1.25 6.69 -1.13
CA LYS A 42 -0.37 5.59 -0.76
C LYS A 42 1.08 6.02 -0.80
N LEU A 43 1.85 5.59 0.18
CA LEU A 43 3.30 5.63 0.20
C LEU A 43 3.81 4.23 0.51
N PHE A 44 4.76 3.71 -0.26
CA PHE A 44 5.31 2.39 -0.04
C PHE A 44 6.82 2.36 -0.28
N LEU A 45 7.48 1.45 0.39
CA LEU A 45 8.89 1.13 0.22
C LEU A 45 9.06 -0.38 0.22
N GLY A 46 9.99 -0.88 -0.58
CA GLY A 46 10.19 -2.31 -0.70
C GLY A 46 11.62 -2.68 -1.04
N ILE A 47 11.92 -3.95 -0.81
CA ILE A 47 13.20 -4.57 -1.14
C ILE A 47 12.92 -5.81 -1.99
N GLN A 48 13.58 -5.90 -3.13
CA GLN A 48 13.55 -7.06 -4.00
C GLN A 48 14.59 -8.07 -3.49
N ILE A 49 14.15 -9.21 -2.97
CA ILE A 49 15.04 -10.22 -2.37
C ILE A 49 15.48 -11.24 -3.44
N LEU A 50 14.54 -11.64 -4.31
CA LEU A 50 14.76 -12.52 -5.46
C LEU A 50 14.26 -11.83 -6.73
N PRO A 51 14.69 -12.25 -7.94
CA PRO A 51 14.22 -11.65 -9.20
C PRO A 51 12.69 -11.59 -9.35
N VAL A 52 11.99 -12.54 -8.73
CA VAL A 52 10.52 -12.64 -8.77
C VAL A 52 9.84 -12.33 -7.43
N LEU A 53 10.58 -12.12 -6.35
CA LEU A 53 10.01 -11.96 -5.00
C LEU A 53 10.63 -10.77 -4.26
N GLY A 54 9.79 -9.90 -3.75
CA GLY A 54 10.14 -8.78 -2.89
C GLY A 54 9.26 -8.71 -1.65
N VAL A 55 9.59 -7.77 -0.77
CA VAL A 55 8.78 -7.39 0.39
C VAL A 55 8.50 -5.89 0.31
N GLU A 56 7.26 -5.51 0.55
CA GLU A 56 6.77 -4.13 0.48
C GLU A 56 6.07 -3.76 1.79
N LEU A 57 6.47 -2.63 2.36
CA LEU A 57 5.81 -1.95 3.45
C LEU A 57 5.08 -0.73 2.87
N ALA A 58 3.79 -0.60 3.14
CA ALA A 58 3.00 0.50 2.65
C ALA A 58 2.19 1.18 3.77
N TYR A 59 1.99 2.47 3.59
CA TYR A 59 1.09 3.32 4.35
C TYR A 59 0.03 3.86 3.39
N ASN A 60 -1.24 3.61 3.71
CA ASN A 60 -2.38 4.08 2.96
C ASN A 60 -3.18 5.04 3.84
N ASN A 61 -3.41 6.25 3.34
CA ASN A 61 -4.34 7.20 3.94
C ASN A 61 -5.58 7.25 3.04
N PHE A 62 -6.74 6.89 3.58
CA PHE A 62 -7.98 6.82 2.79
C PHE A 62 -8.75 8.15 2.73
N GLY A 63 -8.16 9.24 3.22
CA GLY A 63 -8.77 10.56 3.26
C GLY A 63 -9.83 10.70 4.36
N GLY A 64 -10.02 11.94 4.83
CA GLY A 64 -10.93 12.25 5.93
C GLY A 64 -12.35 12.60 5.47
N PHE A 65 -13.37 11.80 5.83
CA PHE A 65 -14.77 12.16 5.62
C PHE A 65 -15.33 12.88 6.86
N ARG A 66 -15.66 14.17 6.73
CA ARG A 66 -16.27 14.99 7.82
C ARG A 66 -15.46 14.97 9.14
N GLY A 67 -14.13 15.00 9.05
CA GLY A 67 -13.23 15.11 10.21
C GLY A 67 -12.78 13.77 10.83
N LYS A 68 -12.87 12.66 10.09
CA LYS A 68 -12.45 11.33 10.55
C LYS A 68 -11.48 10.70 9.55
N ASP A 69 -10.24 10.50 9.98
CA ASP A 69 -9.18 9.89 9.17
C ASP A 69 -9.15 8.36 9.38
N ALA A 70 -8.98 7.64 8.28
CA ALA A 70 -8.72 6.20 8.27
C ALA A 70 -7.37 5.96 7.59
N ASP A 71 -6.50 5.24 8.29
CA ASP A 71 -5.15 4.93 7.85
C ASP A 71 -4.94 3.41 7.91
N ALA A 72 -4.11 2.87 7.01
CA ALA A 72 -3.71 1.47 7.03
C ALA A 72 -2.22 1.33 6.81
N VAL A 73 -1.59 0.49 7.64
CA VAL A 73 -0.20 0.08 7.48
C VAL A 73 -0.21 -1.37 7.01
N SER A 74 0.46 -1.67 5.91
CA SER A 74 0.50 -3.02 5.37
C SER A 74 1.90 -3.50 5.09
N LEU A 75 2.11 -4.79 5.31
CA LEU A 75 3.34 -5.50 5.01
C LEU A 75 2.99 -6.68 4.09
N ALA A 76 3.55 -6.71 2.89
CA ALA A 76 3.25 -7.72 1.89
C ALA A 76 4.50 -8.31 1.24
N ALA A 77 4.42 -9.59 0.92
CA ALA A 77 5.28 -10.20 -0.08
C ALA A 77 4.76 -9.83 -1.48
N VAL A 78 5.65 -9.45 -2.38
CA VAL A 78 5.34 -9.03 -3.75
C VAL A 78 5.98 -10.00 -4.73
N GLY A 79 5.16 -10.72 -5.48
CA GLY A 79 5.60 -11.55 -6.59
C GLY A 79 5.55 -10.75 -7.88
N THR A 80 6.66 -10.62 -8.61
CA THR A 80 6.74 -9.88 -9.88
C THR A 80 7.12 -10.81 -11.01
N LEU A 81 6.39 -10.74 -12.13
CA LEU A 81 6.67 -11.49 -13.34
C LEU A 81 6.83 -10.51 -14.51
N PRO A 82 8.02 -10.43 -15.13
CA PRO A 82 8.23 -9.59 -16.31
C PRO A 82 7.54 -10.23 -17.51
N LEU A 83 6.58 -9.52 -18.10
CA LEU A 83 5.92 -9.96 -19.33
C LEU A 83 6.71 -9.51 -20.57
N SER A 84 7.37 -8.37 -20.49
CA SER A 84 8.23 -7.79 -21.54
C SER A 84 9.20 -6.77 -20.94
N ASP A 85 10.10 -6.22 -21.76
CA ASP A 85 11.06 -5.20 -21.31
C ASP A 85 10.42 -3.95 -20.70
N ALA A 86 9.17 -3.65 -21.07
CA ALA A 86 8.44 -2.47 -20.59
C ALA A 86 7.30 -2.79 -19.62
N PHE A 87 6.88 -4.06 -19.48
CA PHE A 87 5.70 -4.43 -18.69
C PHE A 87 5.97 -5.59 -17.73
N ASP A 88 5.63 -5.38 -16.46
CA ASP A 88 5.56 -6.44 -15.45
C ASP A 88 4.13 -6.61 -14.97
N ILE A 89 3.80 -7.82 -14.55
CA ILE A 89 2.66 -8.05 -13.66
C ILE A 89 3.19 -8.33 -12.27
N PHE A 90 2.44 -7.93 -11.25
CA PHE A 90 2.79 -8.28 -9.89
C PHE A 90 1.56 -8.66 -9.07
N GLY A 91 1.77 -9.53 -8.10
CA GLY A 91 0.82 -9.90 -7.07
C GLY A 91 1.36 -9.54 -5.70
N LYS A 92 0.46 -9.28 -4.75
CA LYS A 92 0.78 -8.99 -3.36
C LYS A 92 -0.04 -9.88 -2.44
N ILE A 93 0.61 -10.39 -1.41
CA ILE A 93 -0.05 -11.09 -0.31
C ILE A 93 0.62 -10.74 1.00
N GLY A 94 -0.14 -10.40 2.01
CA GLY A 94 0.42 -9.84 3.24
C GLY A 94 -0.59 -9.66 4.35
N THR A 95 -0.21 -8.84 5.31
CA THR A 95 -1.11 -8.43 6.39
C THR A 95 -1.24 -6.92 6.42
N THR A 96 -2.43 -6.43 6.72
CA THR A 96 -2.70 -5.01 6.92
C THR A 96 -3.26 -4.76 8.31
N GLU A 97 -2.80 -3.71 8.95
CA GLU A 97 -3.36 -3.18 10.19
C GLU A 97 -4.12 -1.89 9.85
N ASN A 98 -5.43 -1.95 10.04
CA ASN A 98 -6.30 -0.81 9.78
C ASN A 98 -6.52 -0.02 11.07
N TYR A 99 -6.17 1.26 11.05
CA TYR A 99 -6.36 2.18 12.15
C TYR A 99 -7.57 3.06 11.87
N THR A 100 -8.64 2.87 12.65
CA THR A 100 -9.81 3.75 12.63
C THR A 100 -9.89 4.51 13.95
N LYS A 101 -9.89 5.85 13.90
CA LYS A 101 -10.11 6.67 15.10
C LYS A 101 -11.61 6.76 15.39
N PHE A 102 -12.18 5.71 15.97
CA PHE A 102 -13.62 5.63 16.27
C PHE A 102 -13.88 5.47 17.77
N GLY A 103 -13.76 6.55 18.56
CA GLY A 103 -14.17 6.55 19.98
C GLY A 103 -13.47 5.54 20.90
N GLY A 104 -12.46 4.84 20.37
CA GLY A 104 -11.70 3.73 20.92
C GLY A 104 -10.86 3.16 19.78
N SER A 105 -9.58 2.86 20.02
CA SER A 105 -8.70 2.29 18.99
C SER A 105 -8.98 0.79 18.87
N THR A 106 -9.64 0.37 17.78
CA THR A 106 -9.74 -1.04 17.40
C THR A 106 -8.77 -1.28 16.25
N SER A 107 -7.75 -2.11 16.48
CA SER A 107 -6.80 -2.57 15.47
C SER A 107 -7.19 -3.97 15.02
N ASN A 108 -7.63 -4.12 13.77
CA ASN A 108 -7.89 -5.42 13.16
C ASN A 108 -6.78 -5.73 12.17
N ARG A 109 -6.19 -6.92 12.31
CA ARG A 109 -5.16 -7.43 11.41
C ARG A 109 -5.79 -8.35 10.39
N GLU A 110 -5.77 -7.90 9.14
CA GLU A 110 -6.45 -8.57 8.04
C GLU A 110 -5.46 -9.07 7.00
N LEU A 111 -5.91 -10.01 6.18
CA LEU A 111 -5.16 -10.49 5.02
C LEU A 111 -5.22 -9.43 3.91
N LEU A 112 -4.07 -8.90 3.52
CA LEU A 112 -3.93 -8.06 2.34
C LEU A 112 -3.68 -8.96 1.12
N THR A 113 -4.45 -8.76 0.07
CA THR A 113 -4.15 -9.32 -1.26
C THR A 113 -4.21 -8.22 -2.30
N GLY A 114 -3.43 -8.34 -3.37
CA GLY A 114 -3.44 -7.36 -4.43
C GLY A 114 -2.83 -7.88 -5.71
N PHE A 115 -3.13 -7.22 -6.81
CA PHE A 115 -2.51 -7.50 -8.09
C PHE A 115 -2.46 -6.23 -8.93
N GLY A 116 -1.53 -6.18 -9.88
CA GLY A 116 -1.37 -5.01 -10.70
C GLY A 116 -0.42 -5.22 -11.87
N VAL A 117 -0.32 -4.17 -12.67
CA VAL A 117 0.60 -4.08 -13.80
C VAL A 117 1.54 -2.91 -13.56
N ALA A 118 2.80 -3.09 -13.94
CA ALA A 118 3.81 -2.04 -13.90
C ALA A 118 4.34 -1.78 -15.31
N PHE A 119 4.39 -0.52 -15.70
CA PHE A 119 5.06 -0.05 -16.90
C PHE A 119 6.42 0.54 -16.50
N ASN A 120 7.50 -0.09 -16.95
CA ASN A 120 8.87 0.30 -16.62
C ASN A 120 9.40 1.32 -17.63
N ALA A 121 9.76 2.51 -17.14
CA ALA A 121 10.49 3.48 -17.94
C ALA A 121 12.01 3.29 -17.76
N ALA A 122 12.77 3.62 -18.82
CA ALA A 122 14.24 3.45 -18.84
C ALA A 122 14.99 4.26 -17.76
N SER A 123 14.34 5.22 -17.10
CA SER A 123 14.90 6.07 -16.05
C SER A 123 14.91 5.43 -14.64
N GLY A 124 14.56 4.15 -14.51
CA GLY A 124 14.41 3.50 -13.19
C GLY A 124 13.12 3.88 -12.46
N VAL A 125 12.17 4.47 -13.19
CA VAL A 125 10.84 4.80 -12.69
C VAL A 125 9.82 3.90 -13.36
N SER A 126 8.89 3.35 -12.60
CA SER A 126 7.78 2.54 -13.10
C SER A 126 6.44 3.16 -12.73
N LEU A 127 5.50 3.19 -13.67
CA LEU A 127 4.10 3.51 -13.41
C LEU A 127 3.37 2.21 -13.08
N ARG A 128 2.71 2.13 -11.93
CA ARG A 128 1.97 0.94 -11.48
C ARG A 128 0.49 1.26 -11.43
N ILE A 129 -0.32 0.34 -11.93
CA ILE A 129 -1.76 0.34 -11.72
C ILE A 129 -2.05 -0.91 -10.89
N GLU A 130 -2.70 -0.74 -9.75
CA GLU A 130 -2.94 -1.85 -8.83
C GLU A 130 -4.33 -1.84 -8.23
N TYR A 131 -4.79 -3.04 -7.94
CA TYR A 131 -5.95 -3.31 -7.13
C TYR A 131 -5.50 -3.99 -5.84
N GLU A 132 -5.92 -3.47 -4.71
CA GLU A 132 -5.64 -4.04 -3.39
C GLU A 132 -6.94 -4.29 -2.64
N ASN A 133 -7.02 -5.47 -2.04
CA ASN A 133 -8.09 -5.90 -1.16
C ASN A 133 -7.51 -6.07 0.25
N PHE A 134 -7.98 -5.23 1.16
CA PHE A 134 -7.50 -5.13 2.54
C PHE A 134 -8.25 -6.07 3.50
N GLY A 135 -9.04 -7.01 2.97
CA GLY A 135 -9.79 -7.98 3.74
C GLY A 135 -11.09 -7.40 4.32
N ARG A 136 -11.63 -8.10 5.32
CA ARG A 136 -12.90 -7.74 5.96
C ARG A 136 -12.62 -6.76 7.09
N LEU A 137 -13.36 -5.66 7.18
CA LEU A 137 -13.11 -4.68 8.24
C LEU A 137 -13.77 -5.05 9.59
N LEU A 138 -14.77 -5.94 9.61
CA LEU A 138 -15.60 -6.29 10.77
C LEU A 138 -16.02 -7.77 10.78
N ASP A 139 -16.05 -8.36 11.97
CA ASP A 139 -16.46 -9.76 12.20
C ASP A 139 -17.97 -9.98 11.96
N ALA A 140 -18.29 -11.15 11.40
CA ALA A 140 -19.60 -11.55 10.87
C ALA A 140 -20.70 -11.82 11.92
N SER A 141 -20.67 -11.17 13.09
CA SER A 141 -21.79 -11.22 14.06
C SER A 141 -22.87 -10.15 13.81
N SER A 142 -22.64 -9.21 12.89
CA SER A 142 -23.52 -8.04 12.68
C SER A 142 -24.21 -7.97 11.30
N GLY A 143 -23.92 -8.91 10.38
CA GLY A 143 -24.62 -9.01 9.10
C GLY A 143 -24.26 -7.96 8.03
N ILE A 144 -23.14 -7.24 8.16
CA ILE A 144 -22.65 -6.30 7.14
C ILE A 144 -21.20 -6.68 6.77
N ASP A 145 -21.00 -7.16 5.54
CA ASP A 145 -19.70 -7.54 4.99
C ASP A 145 -19.10 -6.35 4.23
N THR A 146 -18.44 -5.46 4.95
CA THR A 146 -17.76 -4.31 4.33
C THR A 146 -16.32 -4.70 4.02
N ILE A 147 -16.08 -5.02 2.75
CA ILE A 147 -14.74 -5.31 2.20
C ILE A 147 -14.10 -3.99 1.79
N ALA A 148 -12.89 -3.72 2.28
CA ALA A 148 -12.11 -2.55 1.85
C ALA A 148 -11.31 -2.89 0.59
N THR A 149 -11.62 -2.20 -0.50
CA THR A 149 -10.89 -2.37 -1.76
C THR A 149 -10.36 -1.03 -2.26
N ASN A 150 -9.21 -1.05 -2.93
CA ASN A 150 -8.58 0.14 -3.46
C ASN A 150 -8.11 -0.08 -4.89
N TRP A 151 -8.44 0.85 -5.78
CA TRP A 151 -7.84 0.97 -7.11
C TRP A 151 -6.90 2.17 -7.10
N GLY A 152 -5.63 1.94 -7.43
CA GLY A 152 -4.60 2.96 -7.33
C GLY A 152 -3.71 3.05 -8.58
N VAL A 153 -3.24 4.27 -8.83
CA VAL A 153 -2.15 4.54 -9.76
C VAL A 153 -0.97 5.07 -8.96
N ASN A 154 0.18 4.43 -9.11
CA ASN A 154 1.36 4.72 -8.33
C ASN A 154 2.59 4.92 -9.21
N LEU A 155 3.53 5.72 -8.74
CA LEU A 155 4.89 5.80 -9.26
C LEU A 155 5.83 5.06 -8.32
N ARG A 156 6.70 4.22 -8.89
CA ARG A 156 7.77 3.51 -8.19
C ARG A 156 9.11 3.99 -8.74
N SER A 157 10.07 4.27 -7.89
CA SER A 157 11.47 4.53 -8.23
C SER A 157 12.34 3.46 -7.59
N SER A 158 13.15 2.76 -8.39
CA SER A 158 14.08 1.73 -7.93
C SER A 158 15.53 2.25 -7.92
N PHE A 159 16.32 1.88 -6.91
CA PHE A 159 17.72 2.30 -6.75
C PHE A 159 18.59 1.24 -6.08
#